data_AF-A0A9W8AQ47-F1
#
_entry.id   AF-A0A9W8AQ47-F1
#
_cell.length_a   1.000
_cell.length_b   1.000
_cell.length_c   1.000
_cell.angle_alpha   90.00
_cell.angle_beta   90.00
_cell.angle_gamma   90.00
#
_symmetry.space_group_name_H-M   'P 1'
#
loop_
_entity.id
_entity.type
_entity.pdbx_description
1 polymer ?
#
loop_
_entity_poly.entity_id
_entity_poly.type
_entity_poly.pdbx_seq_one_letter_code
_entity_poly.pdbx_strand_id
1 'polypeptide(L)'
;MHRSDKDAYGLSVDHQKVILHVDFHQQLIKGFTDLTVYPHSATTRLLKLHCHQCTVTRVHINNFSAEFKQLDPYRTAQEKVPQNLATVDHHQDLKRLVQL
;
A
#
# COMPACT_ATOMS: atom_id res chain seq x y z
N MET A 1 24.12 -4.86 -20.74
CA MET A 1 23.65 -5.39 -19.43
C MET A 1 22.16 -5.16 -19.36
N HIS A 2 21.36 -6.21 -19.52
CA HIS A 2 19.90 -6.14 -19.41
C HIS A 2 19.55 -6.44 -17.95
N ARG A 3 19.24 -5.41 -17.17
CA ARG A 3 18.77 -5.56 -15.79
C ARG A 3 17.39 -6.21 -15.88
N SER A 4 17.22 -7.36 -15.23
CA SER A 4 15.92 -8.02 -15.21
C SER A 4 14.94 -7.16 -14.40
N ASP A 5 13.66 -7.10 -14.78
CA ASP A 5 12.64 -6.29 -14.06
C ASP A 5 12.57 -6.62 -12.56
N LYS A 6 13.02 -7.82 -12.16
CA LYS A 6 13.15 -8.21 -10.76
C LYS A 6 14.09 -7.30 -9.97
N ASP A 7 15.16 -6.80 -10.58
CA ASP A 7 16.15 -5.96 -9.92
C ASP A 7 15.69 -4.50 -9.74
N ALA A 8 14.60 -4.09 -10.40
CA ALA A 8 14.12 -2.70 -10.40
C ALA A 8 13.67 -2.23 -9.00
N TYR A 9 13.18 -3.15 -8.17
CA TYR A 9 12.62 -2.84 -6.85
C TYR A 9 13.57 -3.19 -5.68
N GLY A 10 14.72 -3.81 -5.97
CA GLY A 10 15.75 -4.15 -4.97
C GLY A 10 15.37 -5.22 -3.95
N LEU A 11 14.25 -5.90 -4.18
CA LEU A 11 13.74 -7.00 -3.37
C LEU A 11 12.84 -7.93 -4.21
N SER A 12 12.69 -9.17 -3.75
CA SER A 12 11.69 -10.11 -4.25
C SER A 12 10.70 -10.44 -3.16
N VAL A 13 9.42 -10.50 -3.53
CA VAL A 13 8.36 -11.05 -2.68
C VAL A 13 8.24 -12.54 -2.97
N ASP A 14 8.25 -13.34 -1.93
CA ASP A 14 8.19 -14.81 -2.01
C ASP A 14 6.78 -15.30 -1.65
N HIS A 15 6.27 -14.91 -0.49
CA HIS A 15 4.93 -15.24 -0.04
C HIS A 15 4.17 -14.00 0.41
N GLN A 16 2.85 -14.05 0.22
CA GLN A 16 1.92 -13.07 0.74
C GLN A 16 0.74 -13.78 1.39
N LYS A 17 0.43 -13.39 2.62
CA LYS A 17 -0.81 -13.76 3.31
C LYS A 17 -1.65 -12.51 3.49
N VAL A 18 -2.90 -12.56 3.07
CA VAL A 18 -3.85 -11.46 3.20
C VAL A 18 -5.00 -11.88 4.11
N ILE A 19 -5.30 -11.06 5.11
CA ILE A 19 -6.45 -11.24 5.99
C ILE A 19 -7.32 -10.01 5.89
N LEU A 20 -8.59 -10.20 5.56
CA LEU A 20 -9.59 -9.15 5.42
C LEU A 20 -10.79 -9.45 6.31
N HIS A 21 -11.30 -8.40 6.95
CA HIS A 21 -12.57 -8.35 7.63
C HIS A 21 -13.44 -7.31 6.93
N VAL A 22 -14.55 -7.75 6.36
CA VAL A 22 -15.49 -6.90 5.61
C VAL A 22 -16.68 -6.57 6.51
N ASP A 23 -16.85 -5.30 6.81
CA ASP A 23 -17.99 -4.78 7.55
C ASP A 23 -18.93 -4.02 6.60
N PHE A 24 -20.03 -4.68 6.22
CA PHE A 24 -21.04 -4.09 5.33
C PHE A 24 -21.85 -2.98 6.00
N HIS A 25 -21.98 -2.99 7.32
CA HIS A 25 -22.74 -1.98 8.05
C HIS A 25 -21.95 -0.66 8.13
N GLN A 26 -20.66 -0.76 8.45
CA GLN A 26 -19.75 0.39 8.50
C GLN A 26 -19.13 0.73 7.13
N GLN A 27 -19.43 -0.05 6.09
CA GLN A 27 -18.85 0.07 4.74
C GLN A 27 -17.32 0.13 4.77
N LEU A 28 -16.71 -0.76 5.56
CA LEU A 28 -15.29 -0.71 5.89
C LEU A 28 -14.63 -2.07 5.72
N ILE A 29 -13.40 -2.04 5.18
CA ILE A 29 -12.52 -3.21 5.13
C ILE A 29 -11.37 -2.95 6.10
N LYS A 30 -11.17 -3.86 7.05
CA LYS A 30 -10.01 -3.89 7.93
C LYS A 30 -9.20 -5.14 7.64
N GLY A 31 -7.91 -5.11 7.87
CA GLY A 31 -7.09 -6.27 7.59
C GLY A 31 -5.60 -6.00 7.72
N PHE A 32 -4.82 -7.01 7.37
CA PHE A 32 -3.38 -6.90 7.24
C PHE A 32 -2.87 -7.83 6.15
N THR A 33 -1.66 -7.54 5.69
CA THR A 33 -0.90 -8.42 4.82
C THR A 33 0.41 -8.76 5.50
N ASP A 34 0.77 -10.04 5.52
CA ASP A 34 2.10 -10.50 5.88
C ASP A 34 2.86 -10.80 4.60
N LEU A 35 4.09 -10.31 4.49
CA LEU A 35 4.95 -10.47 3.32
C LEU A 35 6.25 -11.17 3.74
N THR A 36 6.61 -12.22 3.02
CA THR A 36 7.96 -12.80 3.06
C THR A 36 8.75 -12.21 1.90
N VAL A 37 9.83 -11.49 2.20
CA VAL A 37 10.63 -10.77 1.20
C VAL A 37 12.12 -11.10 1.31
N TYR A 38 12.79 -11.11 0.16
CA TYR A 38 14.24 -11.27 0.05
C TYR A 38 14.86 -9.98 -0.51
N PRO A 39 15.65 -9.23 0.27
CA PRO A 39 16.38 -8.08 -0.25
C PRO A 39 17.49 -8.54 -1.19
N HIS A 40 17.69 -7.81 -2.29
CA HIS A 40 18.78 -8.11 -3.25
C HIS A 40 20.14 -7.56 -2.82
N SER A 41 20.16 -6.72 -1.80
CA SER A 41 21.37 -6.14 -1.22
C SER A 41 21.34 -6.19 0.31
N ALA A 42 22.48 -6.50 0.92
CA ALA A 42 22.67 -6.40 2.37
C ALA A 42 22.53 -4.95 2.91
N THR A 43 22.64 -3.95 2.03
CA THR A 43 22.49 -2.53 2.37
C THR A 43 21.06 -2.02 2.22
N THR A 44 20.09 -2.87 1.85
CA THR A 44 18.68 -2.45 1.80
C THR A 44 18.23 -2.02 3.20
N ARG A 45 17.72 -0.78 3.29
CA ARG A 45 17.19 -0.18 4.53
C ARG A 45 15.77 0.34 4.38
N LEU A 46 15.28 0.45 3.15
CA LEU A 46 13.98 1.02 2.83
C LEU A 46 13.19 0.06 1.95
N LEU A 47 12.00 -0.31 2.42
CA LEU A 47 11.00 -1.05 1.66
C LEU A 47 9.92 -0.06 1.20
N LYS A 48 9.66 0.02 -0.10
CA LYS A 48 8.58 0.84 -0.66
C LYS A 48 7.43 -0.07 -1.09
N LEU A 49 6.26 0.16 -0.53
CA LEU A 49 5.02 -0.54 -0.89
C LEU A 49 4.02 0.48 -1.42
N HIS A 50 3.30 0.13 -2.47
CA HIS A 50 2.17 0.94 -2.93
C HIS A 50 0.95 0.65 -2.06
N CYS A 51 0.44 1.66 -1.37
CA CYS A 51 -0.83 1.61 -0.63
C CYS A 51 -1.58 2.92 -0.90
N HIS A 52 -2.74 2.80 -1.53
CA HIS A 52 -3.58 3.92 -1.94
C HIS A 52 -4.97 3.76 -1.34
N GLN A 53 -5.64 4.87 -1.02
CA GLN A 53 -7.00 4.89 -0.50
C GLN A 53 -7.16 3.98 0.74
N CYS A 54 -6.10 3.91 1.54
CA CYS A 54 -5.95 3.06 2.71
C CYS A 54 -5.35 3.89 3.85
N THR A 55 -5.56 3.48 5.09
CA THR A 55 -4.82 4.03 6.24
C THR A 55 -4.00 2.91 6.86
N VAL A 56 -2.68 3.01 6.78
CA VAL A 56 -1.78 2.06 7.45
C VAL A 56 -1.74 2.41 8.93
N THR A 57 -2.19 1.47 9.77
CA THR A 57 -2.26 1.69 11.22
C THR A 57 -0.99 1.24 11.94
N ARG A 58 -0.34 0.17 11.46
CA ARG A 58 0.87 -0.41 12.05
C ARG A 58 1.70 -1.12 10.99
N VAL A 59 3.01 -1.15 11.18
CA VAL A 59 3.95 -1.94 10.39
C VAL A 59 4.88 -2.67 11.34
N HIS A 60 5.04 -3.98 11.12
CA HIS A 60 5.98 -4.81 11.85
C HIS A 60 6.93 -5.52 10.88
N ILE A 61 8.20 -5.62 11.25
CA ILE A 61 9.21 -6.43 10.55
C ILE A 61 9.71 -7.46 11.56
N ASN A 62 9.53 -8.75 11.28
CA ASN A 62 9.86 -9.84 12.20
C ASN A 62 9.30 -9.61 13.62
N ASN A 63 8.04 -9.16 13.70
CA ASN A 63 7.32 -8.84 14.94
C ASN A 63 7.84 -7.62 15.72
N PHE A 64 8.83 -6.88 15.20
CA PHE A 64 9.26 -5.61 15.78
C PHE A 64 8.53 -4.45 15.11
N SER A 65 8.11 -3.45 15.90
CA SER A 65 7.55 -2.21 15.36
C SER A 65 8.56 -1.52 14.46
N ALA A 66 8.15 -1.21 13.23
CA ALA A 66 8.98 -0.51 12.27
C ALA A 66 8.46 0.91 12.07
N GLU A 67 9.39 1.85 11.87
CA GLU A 67 9.03 3.19 11.41
C GLU A 67 8.53 3.11 9.96
N PHE A 68 7.44 3.81 9.67
CA PHE A 68 6.92 3.91 8.31
C PHE A 68 6.38 5.32 8.04
N LYS A 69 6.44 5.70 6.76
CA LYS A 69 5.83 6.92 6.25
C LYS A 69 4.89 6.56 5.12
N GLN A 70 3.60 6.88 5.28
CA GLN A 70 2.63 6.73 4.21
C GLN A 70 2.50 8.04 3.44
N LEU A 71 2.77 7.98 2.13
CA LEU A 71 2.48 9.04 1.19
C LEU A 71 1.33 8.56 0.30
N ASP A 72 0.12 9.02 0.60
CA ASP A 72 -1.04 8.74 -0.24
C ASP A 72 -1.42 10.01 -1.01
N PRO A 73 -1.15 10.08 -2.32
CA PRO A 73 -1.46 11.26 -3.12
C PRO A 73 -2.96 11.50 -3.24
N TYR A 74 -3.78 10.48 -3.00
CA TYR A 74 -5.24 10.59 -3.01
C TYR A 74 -5.80 11.17 -1.72
N ARG A 75 -5.05 11.19 -0.62
CA ARG A 75 -5.57 11.60 0.69
C ARG A 75 -6.13 13.02 0.67
N THR A 76 -5.40 13.96 0.08
CA THR A 76 -5.84 15.37 -0.06
C THR A 76 -6.99 15.53 -1.06
N ALA A 77 -7.10 14.65 -2.05
CA ALA A 77 -8.21 14.66 -3.00
C ALA A 77 -9.48 14.05 -2.40
N GLN A 78 -9.37 12.99 -1.61
CA GLN A 78 -10.48 12.37 -0.88
C GLN A 78 -11.12 13.35 0.11
N GLU A 79 -10.33 14.24 0.73
CA GLU A 79 -10.86 15.31 1.59
C GLU A 79 -11.72 16.33 0.83
N LYS A 80 -11.53 16.46 -0.49
CA LYS A 80 -12.24 17.43 -1.35
C LYS A 80 -13.38 16.81 -2.16
N VAL A 81 -13.50 15.48 -2.14
CA VAL A 81 -14.44 14.73 -2.96
C VAL A 81 -15.58 14.21 -2.07
N PRO A 82 -16.86 14.34 -2.49
CA PRO A 82 -17.99 13.75 -1.77
C PRO A 82 -17.75 12.26 -1.47
N GLN A 83 -18.10 11.78 -0.26
CA GLN A 83 -17.77 10.42 0.21
C GLN A 83 -18.23 9.30 -0.76
N ASN A 84 -19.32 9.55 -1.49
CA ASN A 84 -19.88 8.68 -2.53
C ASN A 84 -19.01 8.54 -3.80
N LEU A 85 -18.02 9.42 -4.00
CA LEU A 85 -17.03 9.37 -5.08
C LEU A 85 -15.63 8.96 -4.58
N ALA A 86 -15.46 8.75 -3.28
CA ALA A 86 -14.21 8.31 -2.67
C ALA A 86 -14.04 6.77 -2.64
N THR A 87 -15.02 6.04 -3.18
CA THR A 87 -15.04 4.58 -3.23
C THR A 87 -14.08 4.01 -4.29
N VAL A 88 -13.76 2.73 -4.18
CA VAL A 88 -12.81 2.04 -5.08
C VAL A 88 -13.28 2.07 -6.54
N ASP A 89 -14.60 2.05 -6.76
CA ASP A 89 -15.21 2.07 -8.10
C ASP A 89 -14.90 3.37 -8.87
N HIS A 90 -14.62 4.45 -8.17
CA HIS A 90 -14.30 5.76 -8.74
C HIS A 90 -12.80 6.06 -8.75
N HIS A 91 -11.94 5.05 -8.56
CA HIS A 91 -10.49 5.21 -8.56
C HIS A 91 -9.96 5.92 -9.83
N GLN A 92 -10.57 5.67 -11.00
CA GLN A 92 -10.24 6.34 -12.26
C GLN A 92 -10.53 7.85 -12.22
N ASP A 93 -11.64 8.26 -11.61
CA ASP A 93 -12.01 9.67 -11.48
C ASP A 93 -11.15 10.37 -10.43
N LEU A 94 -10.82 9.67 -9.34
CA LEU A 94 -9.88 10.14 -8.34
C LEU A 94 -8.46 10.32 -8.93
N LYS A 95 -8.03 9.43 -9.83
CA LYS A 95 -6.79 9.59 -10.62
C LYS A 95 -6.77 10.88 -11.44
N ARG A 96 -7.85 11.13 -12.20
CA ARG A 96 -7.98 12.35 -13.01
C ARG A 96 -7.88 13.63 -12.17
N LEU A 97 -8.47 13.63 -10.97
CA LEU A 97 -8.44 14.78 -10.06
C LEU A 97 -7.04 15.08 -9.48
N VAL A 98 -6.19 14.06 -9.35
CA VAL A 98 -4.84 14.21 -8.77
C VAL A 98 -3.77 14.46 -9.85
N GLN A 99 -4.14 14.51 -11.14
CA GLN A 99 -3.22 14.68 -12.27
C GLN A 99 -2.08 13.62 -12.29
N LEU A 100 -2.40 12.39 -11.89
CA LEU A 100 -1.52 11.20 -11.96
C LEU A 100 -1.98 10.27 -13.07
#